data_AF-A0A2M4B445-F1
#
_entry.id   AF-A0A2M4B445-F1
#
_cell.length_a   1.000
_cell.length_b   1.000
_cell.length_c   1.000
_cell.angle_alpha   90.00
_cell.angle_beta   90.00
_cell.angle_gamma   90.00
#
_symmetry.space_group_name_H-M   'P 1'
#
loop_
_entity.id
_entity.type
_entity.pdbx_description
1 polymer ?
#
loop_
_entity_poly.entity_id
_entity_poly.type
_entity_poly.pdbx_seq_one_letter_code
_entity_poly.pdbx_strand_id
1 'polypeptide(L)'
;MRNARAYRIALAFLLAHRYGLARVSSSYEFTNLTEGPPVDAQGQIAPVRYNAEGACQRPWICEHRWPTVVKMLQFRRVSNGTGIASWVDNGQNQIGFCRDRSGFVAFNAEISLTLKAKLYTCLEAGTYCDLISNGALLGGGTVTECTGTKVVVDADGQADIFIKTQLEEPFVALLATSKLS
;
A
#
# COMPACT_ATOMS: atom_id res chain seq x y z
N MET A 1 2.01 -5.77 -17.79
CA MET A 1 2.17 -4.36 -17.36
C MET A 1 3.65 -4.01 -17.32
N ARG A 2 4.10 -3.00 -18.08
CA ARG A 2 5.54 -2.69 -18.23
C ARG A 2 6.20 -2.13 -16.95
N ASN A 3 5.47 -1.39 -16.11
CA ASN A 3 6.01 -0.73 -14.90
C ASN A 3 5.17 -1.00 -13.63
N ALA A 4 5.00 -2.28 -13.27
CA ALA A 4 4.16 -2.66 -12.13
C ALA A 4 4.62 -2.06 -10.79
N ARG A 5 5.94 -2.04 -10.52
CA ARG A 5 6.52 -1.50 -9.27
C ARG A 5 6.21 -0.02 -9.08
N ALA A 6 6.51 0.81 -10.08
CA ALA A 6 6.22 2.25 -10.02
C ALA A 6 4.72 2.52 -9.86
N TYR A 7 3.88 1.75 -10.53
CA TYR A 7 2.43 1.88 -10.43
C TYR A 7 1.89 1.52 -9.03
N ARG A 8 2.44 0.48 -8.38
CA ARG A 8 2.08 0.15 -6.99
C ARG A 8 2.47 1.26 -6.01
N ILE A 9 3.66 1.83 -6.15
CA ILE A 9 4.10 2.98 -5.34
C ILE A 9 3.14 4.16 -5.53
N ALA A 10 2.81 4.49 -6.78
CA ALA A 10 1.89 5.60 -7.10
C ALA A 10 0.49 5.37 -6.52
N LEU A 11 -0.07 4.16 -6.64
CA LEU A 11 -1.37 3.81 -6.06
C LEU A 11 -1.35 3.88 -4.53
N ALA A 12 -0.30 3.37 -3.89
CA ALA A 12 -0.16 3.44 -2.45
C ALA A 12 -0.07 4.90 -1.96
N PHE A 13 0.71 5.74 -2.64
CA PHE A 13 0.78 7.17 -2.34
C PHE A 13 -0.59 7.86 -2.53
N LEU A 14 -1.27 7.62 -3.66
CA LEU A 14 -2.60 8.15 -3.95
C LEU A 14 -3.60 7.82 -2.84
N LEU A 15 -3.58 6.58 -2.36
CA LEU A 15 -4.50 6.10 -1.34
C LEU A 15 -4.13 6.62 0.06
N ALA A 16 -2.84 6.75 0.37
CA ALA A 16 -2.36 7.32 1.63
C ALA A 16 -2.64 8.82 1.75
N HIS A 17 -2.52 9.56 0.64
CA HIS A 17 -2.65 11.02 0.61
C HIS A 17 -4.10 11.48 0.73
N ARG A 18 -4.36 12.60 1.41
CA ARG A 18 -5.73 13.09 1.68
C ARG A 18 -6.41 13.76 0.48
N TYR A 19 -5.67 14.06 -0.58
CA TYR A 19 -6.15 14.92 -1.67
C TYR A 19 -7.19 14.22 -2.55
N GLY A 20 -8.30 14.93 -2.79
CA GLY A 20 -9.32 14.56 -3.75
C GLY A 20 -10.02 13.23 -3.48
N LEU A 21 -10.80 12.80 -4.48
CA LEU A 21 -11.43 11.49 -4.51
C LEU A 21 -10.53 10.52 -5.29
N ALA A 22 -9.89 9.59 -4.59
CA ALA A 22 -9.03 8.59 -5.23
C ALA A 22 -9.87 7.63 -6.10
N ARG A 23 -9.46 7.47 -7.36
CA ARG A 23 -10.05 6.51 -8.30
C ARG A 23 -8.99 5.50 -8.72
N VAL A 24 -9.26 4.22 -8.48
CA VAL A 24 -8.40 3.11 -8.89
C VAL A 24 -8.93 2.55 -10.21
N SER A 25 -8.07 2.42 -11.22
CA SER A 25 -8.42 1.76 -12.49
C SER A 25 -8.45 0.24 -12.33
N SER A 26 -9.25 -0.42 -13.15
CA SER A 26 -9.27 -1.89 -13.26
C SER A 26 -9.30 -2.26 -14.74
N SER A 27 -8.27 -2.95 -15.19
CA SER A 27 -7.93 -3.05 -16.61
C SER A 27 -7.90 -4.51 -17.08
N TYR A 28 -7.66 -4.67 -18.38
CA TYR A 28 -7.36 -5.94 -19.05
C TYR A 28 -6.04 -5.83 -19.81
N GLU A 29 -5.42 -6.96 -20.13
CA GLU A 29 -4.22 -7.02 -20.95
C GLU A 29 -4.56 -6.89 -22.44
N PHE A 30 -3.78 -6.09 -23.15
CA PHE A 30 -3.86 -5.90 -24.59
C PHE A 30 -2.46 -5.81 -25.20
N THR A 31 -2.34 -6.13 -26.48
CA THR A 31 -1.08 -6.11 -27.24
C THR A 31 -0.92 -4.85 -28.09
N ASN A 32 -2.04 -4.23 -28.49
CA ASN A 32 -2.06 -2.99 -29.26
C ASN A 32 -3.13 -2.01 -28.73
N LEU A 33 -2.97 -0.72 -29.04
CA LEU A 33 -3.80 0.37 -28.49
C LEU A 33 -5.26 0.36 -28.96
N THR A 34 -5.58 -0.43 -29.98
CA THR A 34 -6.93 -0.52 -30.56
C THR A 34 -7.69 -1.76 -30.13
N GLU A 35 -7.06 -2.62 -29.32
CA GLU A 35 -7.64 -3.89 -28.89
C GLU A 35 -8.74 -3.64 -27.86
N GLY A 36 -9.93 -4.18 -28.15
CA GLY A 36 -11.06 -4.19 -27.24
C GLY A 36 -10.84 -5.09 -26.02
N PRO A 37 -11.84 -5.21 -25.14
CA PRO A 37 -11.76 -6.10 -23.99
C PRO A 37 -11.61 -7.57 -24.42
N PRO A 38 -11.13 -8.44 -23.52
CA PRO A 38 -11.04 -9.88 -23.77
C PRO A 38 -12.38 -10.46 -24.22
N VAL A 39 -12.37 -11.28 -25.27
CA VAL A 39 -13.55 -11.97 -25.79
C VAL A 39 -13.40 -13.49 -25.73
N ASP A 40 -14.53 -14.20 -25.63
CA ASP A 40 -14.59 -15.66 -25.71
C ASP A 40 -14.64 -16.16 -27.17
N ALA A 41 -14.73 -17.48 -27.34
CA ALA A 41 -14.78 -18.10 -28.66
C ALA A 41 -16.03 -17.74 -29.48
N GLN A 42 -17.05 -17.18 -28.83
CA GLN A 42 -18.30 -16.72 -29.45
C GLN A 42 -18.27 -15.21 -29.73
N GLY A 43 -17.15 -14.53 -29.46
CA GLY A 43 -16.99 -13.09 -29.66
C GLY A 43 -17.69 -12.24 -28.61
N GLN A 44 -18.16 -12.83 -27.50
CA GLN A 44 -18.72 -12.08 -26.37
C GLN A 44 -17.61 -11.67 -25.40
N ILE A 45 -17.80 -10.62 -24.61
CA ILE A 45 -16.81 -10.23 -23.59
C ILE A 45 -16.61 -11.39 -22.61
N ALA A 46 -15.37 -11.86 -22.49
CA ALA A 46 -15.04 -13.01 -21.66
C ALA A 46 -15.30 -12.70 -20.17
N PRO A 47 -15.88 -13.64 -19.41
CA PRO A 47 -16.14 -13.41 -17.98
C PRO A 47 -14.84 -13.25 -17.19
N VAL A 48 -14.89 -12.45 -16.14
CA VAL A 48 -13.80 -12.37 -15.16
C VAL A 48 -13.78 -13.65 -14.35
N ARG A 49 -12.65 -14.35 -14.34
CA ARG A 49 -12.43 -15.56 -13.53
C ARG A 49 -11.43 -15.27 -12.42
N TYR A 50 -11.55 -15.98 -11.30
CA TYR A 50 -10.69 -15.80 -10.13
C TYR A 50 -9.94 -17.10 -9.83
N ASN A 51 -8.72 -16.98 -9.31
CA ASN A 51 -8.01 -18.10 -8.70
C ASN A 51 -8.50 -18.35 -7.26
N ALA A 52 -7.95 -19.37 -6.59
CA ALA A 52 -8.32 -19.73 -5.23
C ALA A 52 -8.05 -18.60 -4.22
N GLU A 53 -7.06 -17.75 -4.52
CA GLU A 53 -6.67 -16.58 -3.72
C GLU A 53 -7.52 -15.33 -4.02
N GLY A 54 -8.51 -15.43 -4.92
CA GLY A 54 -9.42 -14.34 -5.27
C GLY A 54 -8.86 -13.28 -6.23
N ALA A 55 -7.64 -13.49 -6.74
CA ALA A 55 -7.03 -12.67 -7.79
C ALA A 55 -7.62 -13.01 -9.15
N CYS A 56 -7.72 -12.01 -10.03
CA CYS A 56 -8.22 -12.25 -11.39
C CYS A 56 -7.23 -13.07 -12.21
N GLN A 57 -7.78 -13.99 -12.99
CA GLN A 57 -7.05 -14.71 -14.01
C GLN A 57 -6.88 -13.82 -15.25
N ARG A 58 -5.71 -13.94 -15.88
CA ARG A 58 -5.44 -13.27 -17.15
C ARG A 58 -6.46 -13.70 -18.21
N PRO A 59 -6.86 -12.81 -19.13
CA PRO A 59 -6.28 -11.47 -19.38
C PRO A 59 -6.81 -10.31 -18.51
N TRP A 60 -7.74 -10.54 -17.58
CA TRP A 60 -8.18 -9.48 -16.66
C TRP A 60 -7.10 -9.16 -15.62
N ILE A 61 -6.75 -7.87 -15.46
CA ILE A 61 -5.67 -7.44 -14.54
C ILE A 61 -6.20 -7.24 -13.11
N CYS A 62 -7.37 -6.60 -12.98
CA CYS A 62 -8.03 -6.31 -11.71
C CYS A 62 -7.13 -5.69 -10.65
N GLU A 63 -6.52 -4.54 -10.94
CA GLU A 63 -5.65 -3.80 -10.02
C GLU A 63 -6.37 -3.50 -8.69
N HIS A 64 -7.69 -3.30 -8.73
CA HIS A 64 -8.53 -3.11 -7.54
C HIS A 64 -8.51 -4.30 -6.54
N ARG A 65 -8.08 -5.49 -6.97
CA ARG A 65 -7.96 -6.71 -6.14
C ARG A 65 -6.54 -6.98 -5.68
N TRP A 66 -5.56 -6.20 -6.14
CA TRP A 66 -4.19 -6.42 -5.71
C TRP A 66 -4.08 -6.24 -4.20
N PRO A 67 -3.35 -7.11 -3.48
CA PRO A 67 -3.24 -7.01 -2.03
C PRO A 67 -2.85 -5.60 -1.57
N THR A 68 -1.89 -4.97 -2.26
CA THR A 68 -1.48 -3.57 -2.03
C THR A 68 -2.66 -2.60 -2.02
N VAL A 69 -3.54 -2.71 -3.00
CA VAL A 69 -4.65 -1.78 -3.20
C VAL A 69 -5.71 -1.98 -2.14
N VAL A 70 -6.07 -3.24 -1.87
CA VAL A 70 -7.07 -3.56 -0.83
C VAL A 70 -6.59 -3.08 0.55
N LYS A 71 -5.31 -3.30 0.85
CA LYS A 71 -4.64 -2.81 2.08
C LYS A 71 -4.63 -1.29 2.15
N MET A 72 -4.24 -0.61 1.08
CA MET A 72 -4.18 0.85 1.08
C MET A 72 -5.57 1.52 1.02
N LEU A 73 -6.59 0.84 0.51
CA LEU A 73 -8.00 1.26 0.64
C LEU A 73 -8.44 1.21 2.11
N GLN A 74 -8.03 0.18 2.86
CA GLN A 74 -8.24 0.15 4.30
C GLN A 74 -7.51 1.31 4.99
N PHE A 75 -6.24 1.56 4.63
CA PHE A 75 -5.49 2.70 5.17
C PHE A 75 -6.23 4.02 4.92
N ARG A 76 -6.69 4.24 3.69
CA ARG A 76 -7.46 5.43 3.32
C ARG A 76 -8.76 5.57 4.11
N ARG A 77 -9.47 4.46 4.32
CA ARG A 77 -10.72 4.43 5.10
C ARG A 77 -10.49 4.82 6.56
N VAL A 78 -9.48 4.23 7.20
CA VAL A 78 -9.18 4.50 8.62
C VAL A 78 -8.66 5.93 8.81
N SER A 79 -7.85 6.43 7.88
CA SER A 79 -7.33 7.80 7.90
C SER A 79 -8.29 8.84 7.28
N ASN A 80 -9.53 8.50 6.97
CA ASN A 80 -10.42 9.44 6.31
C ASN A 80 -10.71 10.67 7.21
N GLY A 81 -10.72 11.87 6.63
CA GLY A 81 -10.94 13.12 7.37
C GLY A 81 -9.73 13.68 8.11
N THR A 82 -8.62 12.94 8.23
CA THR A 82 -7.42 13.44 8.92
C THR A 82 -6.49 14.26 8.02
N GLY A 83 -5.73 15.19 8.63
CA GLY A 83 -4.70 15.96 7.95
C GLY A 83 -3.50 15.12 7.51
N ILE A 84 -2.57 15.74 6.80
CA ILE A 84 -1.20 15.22 6.63
C ILE A 84 -0.33 15.98 7.62
N ALA A 85 0.55 15.26 8.33
CA ALA A 85 1.45 15.83 9.32
C ALA A 85 2.83 15.19 9.22
N SER A 86 3.83 15.88 9.78
CA SER A 86 5.21 15.39 9.93
C SER A 86 5.80 14.82 8.65
N TRP A 87 5.62 15.56 7.55
CA TRP A 87 6.25 15.23 6.28
C TRP A 87 7.77 15.28 6.43
N VAL A 88 8.44 14.26 5.92
CA VAL A 88 9.89 14.16 5.85
C VAL A 88 10.29 13.59 4.49
N ASP A 89 11.38 14.09 3.95
CA ASP A 89 12.01 13.56 2.74
C ASP A 89 13.53 13.67 2.82
N ASN A 90 14.22 12.94 1.94
CA ASN A 90 15.68 12.99 1.79
C ASN A 90 16.14 13.99 0.72
N GLY A 91 15.27 14.89 0.25
CA GLY A 91 15.49 15.75 -0.91
C GLY A 91 15.43 15.02 -2.27
N GLN A 92 15.08 13.73 -2.28
CA GLN A 92 15.01 12.87 -3.47
C GLN A 92 13.76 11.97 -3.42
N ASN A 93 13.89 10.64 -3.52
CA ASN A 93 12.78 9.70 -3.71
C ASN A 93 12.45 8.88 -2.44
N GLN A 94 12.87 9.34 -1.25
CA GLN A 94 12.44 8.78 0.02
C GLN A 94 11.58 9.79 0.75
N ILE A 95 10.38 9.37 1.13
CA ILE A 95 9.42 10.23 1.82
C ILE A 95 8.75 9.48 2.97
N GLY A 96 8.27 10.20 3.97
CA GLY A 96 7.43 9.69 5.03
C GLY A 96 6.47 10.76 5.54
N PHE A 97 5.28 10.36 5.98
CA PHE A 97 4.32 11.28 6.58
C PHE A 97 3.26 10.53 7.38
N CYS A 98 2.63 11.26 8.31
CA CYS A 98 1.50 10.79 9.08
C CYS A 98 0.18 11.29 8.50
N ARG A 99 -0.89 10.55 8.78
CA ARG A 99 -2.27 10.97 8.64
C ARG A 99 -2.86 11.26 10.01
N ASP A 100 -2.43 12.38 10.59
CA ASP A 100 -2.61 12.70 12.01
C ASP A 100 -2.16 11.50 12.88
N ARG A 101 -2.87 11.17 13.97
CA ARG A 101 -2.60 9.98 14.79
C ARG A 101 -3.23 8.68 14.25
N SER A 102 -3.84 8.69 13.06
CA SER A 102 -4.56 7.50 12.53
C SER A 102 -3.66 6.52 11.78
N GLY A 103 -2.56 7.00 11.21
CA GLY A 103 -1.65 6.15 10.45
C GLY A 103 -0.39 6.86 9.98
N PHE A 104 0.60 6.06 9.59
CA PHE A 104 1.90 6.52 9.09
C PHE A 104 2.27 5.73 7.85
N VAL A 105 2.90 6.40 6.88
CA VAL A 105 3.48 5.76 5.68
C VAL A 105 4.88 6.27 5.43
N ALA A 106 5.73 5.39 4.91
CA ALA A 106 7.02 5.76 4.34
C ALA A 106 7.28 5.00 3.04
N PHE A 107 7.92 5.67 2.09
CA PHE A 107 8.17 5.16 0.74
C PHE A 107 9.66 5.28 0.42
N ASN A 108 10.18 4.29 -0.30
CA ASN A 108 11.50 4.31 -0.88
C ASN A 108 11.41 4.02 -2.39
N ALA A 109 11.34 5.07 -3.20
CA ALA A 109 11.34 4.96 -4.66
C ALA A 109 12.74 5.12 -5.26
N GLU A 110 13.80 5.12 -4.45
CA GLU A 110 15.18 5.10 -4.94
C GLU A 110 15.52 3.79 -5.65
N ILE A 111 16.53 3.83 -6.52
CA ILE A 111 16.98 2.63 -7.27
C ILE A 111 18.02 1.85 -6.47
N SER A 112 18.98 2.53 -5.84
CA SER A 112 20.14 1.88 -5.19
C SER A 112 20.29 2.20 -3.70
N LEU A 113 19.46 3.09 -3.15
CA LEU A 113 19.56 3.52 -1.75
C LEU A 113 18.45 2.86 -0.91
N THR A 114 18.85 2.17 0.15
CA THR A 114 17.91 1.67 1.16
C THR A 114 17.54 2.80 2.11
N LEU A 115 16.24 2.95 2.42
CA LEU A 115 15.81 3.84 3.49
C LEU A 115 16.15 3.16 4.82
N LYS A 116 16.97 3.83 5.64
CA LYS A 116 17.27 3.43 7.03
C LYS A 116 17.32 4.70 7.87
N ALA A 117 16.21 5.02 8.52
CA ALA A 117 16.09 6.26 9.27
C ALA A 117 15.13 6.10 10.46
N LYS A 118 15.40 6.84 11.53
CA LYS A 118 14.48 6.99 12.65
C LYS A 118 13.51 8.13 12.34
N LEU A 119 12.23 7.80 12.14
CA LEU A 119 11.21 8.75 11.68
C LEU A 119 10.13 8.94 12.76
N TYR A 120 9.66 10.17 12.94
CA TYR A 120 8.51 10.45 13.78
C TYR A 120 7.21 10.01 13.08
N THR A 121 6.43 9.15 13.74
CA THR A 121 5.28 8.45 13.14
C THR A 121 3.93 9.05 13.50
N CYS A 122 3.89 9.98 14.45
CA CYS A 122 2.66 10.52 15.05
C CYS A 122 1.78 9.48 15.77
N LEU A 123 2.20 8.21 15.81
CA LEU A 123 1.52 7.13 16.52
C LEU A 123 2.02 7.07 17.96
N GLU A 124 1.20 6.50 18.83
CA GLU A 124 1.59 6.26 20.22
C GLU A 124 2.60 5.12 20.30
N ALA A 125 3.42 5.12 21.36
CA ALA A 125 4.39 4.08 21.63
C ALA A 125 3.73 2.68 21.63
N GLY A 126 4.39 1.72 20.99
CA GLY A 126 3.92 0.35 20.90
C GLY A 126 4.44 -0.39 19.67
N THR A 127 4.01 -1.63 19.50
CA THR A 127 4.39 -2.47 18.36
C THR A 127 3.26 -2.52 17.34
N TYR A 128 3.55 -2.19 16.09
CA TYR A 128 2.59 -2.14 14.99
C TYR A 128 2.92 -3.17 13.93
N CYS A 129 1.89 -3.75 13.33
CA CYS A 129 2.05 -4.53 12.10
C CYS A 129 2.10 -3.60 10.89
N ASP A 130 3.09 -3.81 10.02
CA ASP A 130 3.08 -3.25 8.68
C ASP A 130 1.97 -3.87 7.85
N LEU A 131 1.01 -3.04 7.44
CA LEU A 131 -0.14 -3.46 6.66
C LEU A 131 0.27 -4.06 5.31
N ILE A 132 1.39 -3.62 4.72
CA ILE A 132 1.84 -4.05 3.40
C ILE A 132 2.42 -5.46 3.44
N SER A 133 3.41 -5.70 4.30
CA SER A 133 4.04 -7.03 4.40
C SER A 133 3.22 -8.05 5.20
N ASN A 134 2.18 -7.64 5.94
CA ASN A 134 1.33 -8.59 6.65
C ASN A 134 0.50 -9.45 5.67
N GLY A 135 0.48 -10.77 5.87
CA GLY A 135 -0.21 -11.71 4.98
C GLY A 135 -1.73 -11.55 4.95
N ALA A 136 -2.35 -11.25 6.10
CA ALA A 136 -3.79 -11.03 6.20
C ALA A 136 -4.14 -9.54 6.18
N LEU A 137 -5.36 -9.22 5.70
CA LEU A 137 -5.94 -7.90 5.97
C LEU A 137 -6.11 -7.76 7.48
N LEU A 138 -5.60 -6.66 8.02
CA LEU A 138 -5.76 -6.35 9.43
C LEU A 138 -7.18 -5.80 9.62
N GLY A 139 -8.18 -6.67 9.73
CA GLY A 139 -9.56 -6.24 10.01
C GLY A 139 -9.61 -5.39 11.28
N GLY A 140 -10.61 -4.50 11.41
CA GLY A 140 -10.73 -3.56 12.54
C GLY A 140 -10.98 -4.18 13.92
N GLY A 141 -10.64 -5.45 14.13
CA GLY A 141 -10.53 -6.10 15.43
C GLY A 141 -9.11 -6.00 15.99
N THR A 142 -8.92 -6.50 17.20
CA THR A 142 -7.60 -6.58 17.85
C THR A 142 -6.66 -7.47 17.04
N VAL A 143 -5.54 -6.91 16.60
CA VAL A 143 -4.47 -7.68 15.96
C VAL A 143 -3.69 -8.40 17.06
N THR A 144 -3.61 -9.73 16.99
CA THR A 144 -2.92 -10.55 18.00
C THR A 144 -1.51 -10.94 17.55
N GLU A 145 -1.25 -10.95 16.24
CA GLU A 145 0.05 -11.28 15.67
C GLU A 145 0.28 -10.57 14.32
N CYS A 146 1.53 -10.23 14.04
CA CYS A 146 1.96 -9.81 12.70
C CYS A 146 2.62 -11.00 12.02
N THR A 147 2.14 -11.33 10.82
CA THR A 147 2.79 -12.28 9.91
C THR A 147 3.87 -11.61 9.06
N GLY A 148 3.83 -10.29 8.96
CA GLY A 148 4.81 -9.46 8.25
C GLY A 148 5.75 -8.69 9.18
N THR A 149 6.27 -7.58 8.66
CA THR A 149 7.18 -6.69 9.39
C THR A 149 6.50 -6.08 10.60
N LYS A 150 7.21 -6.07 11.73
CA LYS A 150 6.83 -5.35 12.96
C LYS A 150 7.61 -4.05 13.04
N VAL A 151 6.93 -2.98 13.42
CA VAL A 151 7.56 -1.67 13.66
C VAL A 151 7.30 -1.27 15.09
N VAL A 152 8.36 -0.96 15.83
CA VAL A 152 8.28 -0.48 17.21
C VAL A 152 8.34 1.04 17.19
N VAL A 153 7.30 1.67 17.73
CA VAL A 153 7.23 3.11 17.98
C VAL A 153 7.62 3.33 19.44
N ASP A 154 8.62 4.19 19.67
CA ASP A 154 9.11 4.53 21.00
C ASP A 154 8.22 5.56 21.72
N ALA A 155 8.59 5.90 22.97
CA ALA A 155 7.86 6.86 23.81
C ALA A 155 7.79 8.27 23.19
N ASP A 156 8.74 8.62 22.33
CA ASP A 156 8.80 9.89 21.62
C ASP A 156 8.03 9.85 20.29
N GLY A 157 7.30 8.76 20.00
CA GLY A 157 6.54 8.59 18.76
C GLY A 157 7.41 8.29 17.53
N GLN A 158 8.68 7.95 17.71
CA GLN A 158 9.62 7.66 16.62
C GLN A 158 9.76 6.15 16.40
N ALA A 159 10.08 5.76 15.17
CA ALA A 159 10.35 4.37 14.81
C ALA A 159 11.54 4.24 13.86
N ASP A 160 12.32 3.18 14.01
CA ASP A 160 13.34 2.80 13.04
C ASP A 160 12.67 2.19 11.80
N ILE A 161 12.71 2.93 10.69
CA ILE A 161 12.13 2.52 9.41
C ILE A 161 13.24 2.01 8.49
N PHE A 162 13.07 0.78 8.00
CA PHE A 162 14.01 0.12 7.12
C PHE A 162 13.31 -0.45 5.88
N ILE A 163 13.57 0.13 4.71
CA ILE A 163 12.91 -0.22 3.45
C ILE A 163 13.96 -0.44 2.37
N LYS A 164 14.23 -1.72 2.04
CA LYS A 164 15.16 -2.09 0.97
C LYS A 164 14.61 -1.64 -0.38
N THR A 165 15.49 -1.09 -1.24
CA THR A 165 15.11 -0.72 -2.61
C THR A 165 14.61 -1.92 -3.42
N GLN A 166 15.15 -3.12 -3.21
CA GLN A 166 14.83 -4.31 -4.02
C GLN A 166 13.42 -4.90 -3.77
N LEU A 167 12.63 -4.33 -2.85
CA LEU A 167 11.27 -4.79 -2.60
C LEU A 167 10.35 -4.44 -3.78
N GLU A 168 9.44 -5.36 -4.11
CA GLU A 168 8.36 -5.10 -5.07
C GLU A 168 7.43 -4.00 -4.56
N GLU A 169 7.25 -3.93 -3.24
CA GLU A 169 6.50 -2.91 -2.51
C GLU A 169 7.46 -2.20 -1.55
N PRO A 170 8.25 -1.23 -2.03
CA PRO A 170 9.25 -0.55 -1.20
C PRO A 170 8.61 0.59 -0.39
N PHE A 171 7.61 0.25 0.42
CA PHE A 171 6.93 1.18 1.32
C PHE A 171 6.33 0.42 2.51
N VAL A 172 6.16 1.13 3.62
CA VAL A 172 5.54 0.63 4.85
C VAL A 172 4.27 1.42 5.13
N ALA A 173 3.25 0.80 5.70
CA ALA A 173 2.03 1.48 6.14
C ALA A 173 1.58 0.97 7.51
N LEU A 174 1.47 1.87 8.48
CA LEU A 174 1.05 1.58 9.85
C LEU A 174 -0.28 2.27 10.14
N LEU A 175 -1.15 1.61 10.89
CA LEU A 175 -2.41 2.19 11.36
C LEU A 175 -2.45 2.16 12.88
N ALA A 176 -3.11 3.14 13.49
CA ALA A 176 -3.36 3.10 14.93
C ALA A 176 -4.08 1.81 15.36
N THR A 177 -4.95 1.29 14.48
CA THR A 177 -5.68 0.03 14.68
C THR A 177 -4.86 -1.24 14.45
N SER A 178 -3.63 -1.13 13.92
CA SER A 178 -2.71 -2.27 13.77
C SER A 178 -1.72 -2.44 14.92
N LYS A 179 -1.95 -1.74 16.04
CA LYS A 179 -1.17 -1.85 17.28
C LYS A 179 -1.43 -3.20 17.96
N LEU A 180 -0.37 -3.94 18.26
CA LEU A 180 -0.40 -5.19 19.04
C LEU A 180 -0.41 -4.93 20.56
N SER A 181 0.47 -4.03 21.00
CA SER A 181 0.76 -3.71 22.41
C SER A 181 1.31 -2.29 22.50
#